data_AF-A0A534SAA1-F1
#
_entry.id   AF-A0A534SAA1-F1
#
_cell.length_a   1.000
_cell.length_b   1.000
_cell.length_c   1.000
_cell.angle_alpha   90.00
_cell.angle_beta   90.00
_cell.angle_gamma   90.00
#
_symmetry.space_group_name_H-M   'P 1'
#
loop_
_entity.id
_entity.type
_entity.pdbx_description
1 polymer ?
#
loop_
_entity_poly.entity_id
_entity_poly.type
_entity_poly.pdbx_seq_one_letter_code
_entity_poly.pdbx_strand_id
1 'polypeptide(L)' 'MVSLADGTRRRLGACSIGVTVAGRTGPTIALLRAGAEPVLGVETLEVLGLKVNPDKGRLEPTRPHAALLVGARPRHLGH' A
#
# COMPACT_ATOMS: atom_id res chain seq x y z
N MET A 1 -8.67 16.13 -5.59
CA MET A 1 -7.48 16.66 -6.29
C MET A 1 -6.27 16.26 -5.48
N VAL A 2 -5.19 15.80 -6.10
CA VAL A 2 -3.95 15.41 -5.41
C VAL A 2 -2.74 16.05 -6.08
N SER A 3 -1.71 16.38 -5.31
CA SER A 3 -0.41 16.80 -5.81
C SER A 3 0.49 15.58 -5.98
N LEU A 4 1.22 15.51 -7.08
CA LEU A 4 2.17 14.43 -7.37
C LEU A 4 3.61 14.89 -7.14
N ALA A 5 4.54 13.95 -7.12
CA ALA A 5 5.97 14.22 -6.93
C ALA A 5 6.58 15.13 -8.03
N ASP A 6 5.98 15.14 -9.23
CA ASP A 6 6.36 16.04 -10.33
C ASP A 6 5.83 17.47 -10.18
N GLY A 7 5.18 17.78 -9.05
CA GLY A 7 4.58 19.08 -8.77
C GLY A 7 3.22 19.32 -9.45
N THR A 8 2.76 18.42 -10.31
CA THR A 8 1.47 18.56 -10.98
C THR A 8 0.31 18.23 -10.04
N ARG A 9 -0.83 18.90 -10.26
CA ARG A 9 -2.10 18.56 -9.61
C ARG A 9 -3.00 17.81 -10.57
N ARG A 10 -3.54 16.68 -10.12
CA ARG A 10 -4.45 15.86 -10.93
C ARG A 10 -5.68 15.42 -10.15
N ARG A 11 -6.76 15.17 -10.87
CA ARG A 11 -7.93 14.46 -10.35
C ARG A 11 -7.78 12.98 -10.68
N LEU A 12 -7.65 12.14 -9.66
CA LEU A 12 -7.51 10.69 -9.78
C LEU A 12 -8.67 10.01 -9.07
N GLY A 13 -9.03 8.82 -9.54
CA GLY A 13 -9.91 7.93 -8.78
C GLY A 13 -9.20 7.43 -7.53
N ALA A 14 -9.96 7.13 -6.48
CA ALA A 14 -9.44 6.54 -5.26
C ALA A 14 -10.31 5.35 -4.86
N CYS A 15 -9.70 4.29 -4.34
CA CYS A 15 -10.43 3.16 -3.78
C CYS A 15 -9.70 2.59 -2.56
N SER A 16 -10.45 1.95 -1.67
CA SER A 16 -9.87 1.13 -0.61
C SER A 16 -9.53 -0.25 -1.17
N ILE A 17 -8.32 -0.73 -0.90
CA ILE A 17 -7.83 -2.03 -1.33
C ILE A 17 -7.19 -2.77 -0.15
N GLY A 18 -7.15 -4.09 -0.23
CA GLY A 18 -6.28 -4.91 0.61
C GLY A 18 -4.91 -5.06 -0.05
N VAL A 19 -3.84 -4.87 0.73
CA VAL A 19 -2.47 -5.13 0.28
C VAL A 19 -1.81 -6.15 1.19
N THR A 20 -0.94 -6.99 0.61
CA THR A 20 -0.13 -7.94 1.37
C THR A 20 1.35 -7.70 1.08
N VAL A 21 2.12 -7.41 2.11
CA VAL A 21 3.58 -7.15 2.02
C VAL A 21 4.28 -7.88 3.14
N ALA A 22 5.36 -8.60 2.83
CA ALA A 22 6.11 -9.41 3.80
C ALA A 22 5.21 -10.33 4.66
N GLY A 23 4.18 -10.91 4.03
CA GLY A 23 3.20 -11.79 4.67
C GLY A 23 2.15 -11.07 5.54
N ARG A 24 2.15 -9.74 5.60
CA ARG A 24 1.23 -8.94 6.42
C ARG A 24 0.17 -8.30 5.55
N THR A 25 -1.10 -8.44 5.93
CA THR A 25 -2.24 -7.93 5.17
C THR A 25 -2.93 -6.78 5.92
N GLY A 26 -3.33 -5.74 5.18
CA GLY A 26 -4.04 -4.61 5.74
C GLY A 26 -4.68 -3.74 4.65
N PRO A 27 -5.61 -2.86 5.03
CA PRO A 27 -6.24 -1.93 4.11
C PRO A 27 -5.32 -0.76 3.77
N THR A 28 -5.47 -0.20 2.57
CA THR A 28 -4.90 1.10 2.19
C THR A 28 -5.78 1.78 1.15
N ILE A 29 -5.58 3.08 0.95
CA ILE A 29 -6.23 3.85 -0.11
C ILE A 29 -5.28 3.94 -1.32
N ALA A 30 -5.71 3.44 -2.47
CA ALA A 30 -4.98 3.53 -3.71
C ALA A 30 -5.50 4.70 -4.57
N LEU A 31 -4.59 5.45 -5.17
CA LEU A 31 -4.90 6.43 -6.22
C LEU A 31 -4.72 5.76 -7.59
N LEU A 32 -5.76 5.78 -8.41
CA LEU A 32 -5.81 5.03 -9.66
C LEU A 32 -5.35 5.88 -10.84
N ARG A 33 -4.36 5.36 -11.58
CA ARG A 33 -3.89 5.90 -12.87
C ARG A 33 -3.49 4.75 -13.79
N ALA A 34 -4.07 4.72 -14.98
CA ALA A 34 -3.74 3.71 -15.98
C ALA A 34 -2.25 3.79 -16.35
N GLY A 35 -1.57 2.63 -16.39
CA GLY A 35 -0.17 2.51 -16.77
C GLY A 35 0.85 3.09 -15.78
N ALA A 36 0.43 3.52 -14.59
CA ALA A 36 1.37 3.96 -13.56
C ALA A 36 2.01 2.77 -12.83
N GLU A 37 3.30 2.89 -12.54
CA GLU A 37 3.98 1.96 -11.64
C GLU A 37 3.33 2.04 -10.23
N PRO A 38 2.98 0.90 -9.61
CA PRO A 38 2.43 0.89 -8.26
C PRO A 38 3.47 1.36 -7.24
N VAL A 39 3.14 2.42 -6.50
CA VAL A 39 3.96 2.92 -5.40
C VAL A 39 3.20 2.76 -4.10
N LEU A 40 3.88 2.21 -3.08
CA LEU A 40 3.34 2.05 -1.74
C LEU A 40 3.97 3.06 -0.79
N GLY A 41 3.14 3.85 -0.12
CA GLY A 41 3.60 4.86 0.85
C GLY A 41 4.05 4.24 2.17
N VAL A 42 4.93 4.96 2.88
CA VAL A 42 5.44 4.56 4.20
C VAL A 42 4.35 4.41 5.25
N GLU A 43 3.29 5.21 5.19
CA GLU A 43 2.13 5.11 6.07
C GLU A 43 1.53 3.70 6.05
N THR A 44 1.35 3.11 4.86
CA THR A 44 0.81 1.75 4.76
C THR A 44 1.78 0.71 5.31
N LEU A 45 3.09 0.89 5.11
CA LEU A 45 4.10 0.01 5.70
C LEU A 45 4.05 0.05 7.23
N GLU A 46 3.92 1.23 7.82
CA GLU A 46 3.81 1.42 9.27
C GLU A 46 2.53 0.80 9.84
N VAL A 47 1.40 0.95 9.13
CA VAL A 47 0.14 0.26 9.44
C VAL A 47 0.33 -1.25 9.42
N LEU A 48 1.12 -1.80 8.49
CA LEU A 48 1.47 -3.22 8.48
C LEU A 48 2.52 -3.59 9.54
N GLY A 49 3.15 -2.64 10.20
CA GLY A 49 4.22 -2.88 11.18
C GLY A 49 5.55 -3.20 10.53
N LEU A 50 5.83 -2.51 9.44
CA LEU A 50 7.06 -2.56 8.66
C LEU A 50 7.67 -1.16 8.63
N LYS A 51 9.00 -1.09 8.55
CA LYS A 51 9.76 0.13 8.22
C LYS A 51 10.70 -0.16 7.06
N VAL A 52 11.08 0.88 6.33
CA VAL A 52 12.16 0.80 5.34
C VAL A 52 13.50 0.90 6.06
N ASN A 53 14.40 -0.05 5.82
CA ASN A 53 15.83 0.08 6.11
C ASN A 53 16.53 0.54 4.82
N PRO A 54 16.91 1.82 4.70
CA PRO A 54 17.52 2.36 3.49
C PRO A 54 18.95 1.83 3.28
N ASP A 55 19.71 1.62 4.37
CA ASP A 55 21.10 1.13 4.30
C ASP A 55 21.17 -0.28 3.68
N LYS A 56 20.15 -1.10 3.95
CA LYS A 56 20.05 -2.47 3.44
C LYS A 56 19.15 -2.60 2.21
N GLY A 57 18.39 -1.57 1.87
CA GLY A 57 17.35 -1.64 0.84
C GLY A 57 16.26 -2.68 1.13
N ARG A 58 15.87 -2.87 2.39
CA ARG A 58 14.93 -3.94 2.81
C ARG A 58 13.87 -3.43 3.78
N LEU A 59 12.74 -4.13 3.83
CA LEU A 59 11.74 -3.93 4.87
C LEU A 59 12.10 -4.69 6.14
N GLU A 60 11.94 -4.05 7.29
CA GLU A 60 12.15 -4.64 8.62
C GLU A 60 10.85 -4.59 9.44
N PRO A 61 10.49 -5.68 10.15
CA PRO A 61 9.43 -5.64 11.14
C PRO A 61 9.67 -4.59 12.23
N THR A 62 8.64 -3.83 12.59
CA THR A 62 8.66 -2.93 13.77
C THR A 62 7.96 -3.52 14.98
N ARG A 63 7.15 -4.58 14.77
CA ARG A 63 6.44 -5.32 15.82
C ARG A 63 6.26 -6.79 15.45
N PRO A 64 6.03 -7.70 16.42
CA PRO A 64 5.69 -9.10 16.16
C PRO A 64 4.52 -9.23 15.20
N HIS A 65 4.47 -10.36 14.49
CA HIS A 65 3.37 -10.66 13.59
C HIS A 65 2.11 -10.99 14.41
N ALA A 66 1.38 -9.98 14.85
CA ALA A 66 0.00 -10.16 15.28
C ALA A 66 -0.83 -10.35 14.01
N ALA A 67 -1.24 -11.59 13.72
CA ALA A 67 -2.18 -11.87 12.65
C ALA A 67 -3.51 -11.18 13.00
N LEU A 68 -3.74 -9.97 12.48
CA LEU A 68 -5.11 -9.48 12.34
C LEU A 68 -5.77 -10.43 11.36
N LEU A 69 -6.58 -11.36 11.88
CA LEU A 69 -7.47 -12.24 11.11
C LEU A 69 -8.55 -11.40 10.44
N VAL A 70 -8.18 -10.60 9.44
CA VAL A 70 -9.10 -9.97 8.50
C VAL A 70 -8.63 -10.35 7.11
N GLY A 71 -9.16 -11.46 6.61
CA GLY A 71 -9.00 -11.87 5.23
C GLY A 71 -9.87 -11.01 4.33
N ALA A 72 -9.33 -9.93 3.76
CA ALA A 72 -9.95 -9.27 2.62
C ALA A 72 -9.60 -10.06 1.34
N ARG A 73 -10.52 -10.90 0.87
CA ARG A 73 -10.38 -11.54 -0.45
C ARG A 73 -10.72 -10.51 -1.53
N PRO A 74 -9.81 -10.18 -2.48
CA PRO A 74 -10.17 -9.37 -3.62
C PRO A 74 -11.18 -10.14 -4.48
N ARG A 75 -12.35 -9.54 -4.72
CA ARG A 75 -13.29 -10.04 -5.72
C ARG A 75 -12.68 -9.80 -7.09
N HIS A 76 -12.33 -10.88 -7.78
CA HIS A 76 -11.99 -10.85 -9.19
C HIS A 76 -13.28 -10.47 -9.95
N LEU A 77 -13.40 -9.20 -10.38
CA LEU A 77 -14.39 -8.86 -11.41
C LEU A 77 -13.77 -9.27 -12.74
N GLY A 78 -14.23 -10.39 -13.29
CA GLY A 78 -13.95 -10.76 -14.67
C GLY A 78 -14.57 -9.75 -15.62
N HIS A 79 -13.84 -9.43 -16.68
CA HIS A 79 -14.37 -8.86 -17.91
C HIS A 79 -14.93 -9.97 -18.79
#